data_AF-A0A398B6M1-F1
#
_entry.id   AF-A0A398B6M1-F1
#
_cell.length_a   1.000
_cell.length_b   1.000
_cell.length_c   1.000
_cell.angle_alpha   90.00
_cell.angle_beta   90.00
_cell.angle_gamma   90.00
#
_symmetry.space_group_name_H-M   'P 1'
#
loop_
_entity.id
_entity.type
_entity.pdbx_description
1 polymer ?
#
loop_
_entity_poly.entity_id
_entity_poly.type
_entity_poly.pdbx_seq_one_letter_code
_entity_poly.pdbx_strand_id
1 'polypeptide(L)' 'MVTFQEMLASFTGRTVEVLVPNAVFEGTLQSVTSAFVVIQENPTTYGPGNTLNIPISSIIAVRVLV' A
#
# COMPACT_ATOMS: atom_id res chain seq x y z
N MET A 1 13.95 -16.60 -7.06
CA MET A 1 12.92 -15.73 -7.68
C MET A 1 12.54 -14.69 -6.65
N VAL A 2 12.41 -13.43 -7.05
CA VAL A 2 11.88 -12.38 -6.18
C VAL A 2 10.37 -12.49 -6.15
N THR A 3 9.78 -12.55 -4.97
CA THR A 3 8.33 -12.54 -4.78
C THR A 3 7.76 -11.13 -4.96
N PHE A 4 6.46 -11.04 -5.24
CA PHE A 4 5.76 -9.75 -5.28
C PHE A 4 6.00 -8.93 -3.99
N GLN A 5 5.96 -9.60 -2.84
CA GLN A 5 6.17 -9.00 -1.53
C GLN A 5 7.58 -8.45 -1.36
N GLU A 6 8.60 -9.24 -1.70
CA GLU A 6 10.00 -8.81 -1.64
C GLU A 6 10.28 -7.63 -2.56
N MET A 7 9.70 -7.66 -3.78
CA MET A 7 9.81 -6.54 -4.72
C MET A 7 9.13 -5.29 -4.16
N LEU A 8 7.89 -5.41 -3.68
CA LEU A 8 7.15 -4.26 -3.15
C LEU A 8 7.80 -3.68 -1.89
N ALA A 9 8.36 -4.52 -1.01
CA ALA A 9 9.05 -4.10 0.20
C ALA A 9 10.23 -3.16 -0.07
N SER A 10 10.88 -3.28 -1.24
CA SER A 10 11.97 -2.38 -1.64
C SER A 10 11.53 -0.91 -1.83
N PHE A 11 10.22 -0.65 -1.91
CA PHE A 11 9.64 0.69 -2.05
C PHE A 11 9.09 1.26 -0.73
N THR A 12 9.43 0.67 0.42
CA THR A 12 9.04 1.22 1.73
C THR A 12 9.45 2.69 1.85
N GLY A 13 8.53 3.54 2.32
CA GLY A 13 8.67 5.00 2.39
C GLY A 13 8.24 5.76 1.13
N ARG A 14 7.92 5.07 0.03
CA ARG A 14 7.37 5.69 -1.19
C ARG A 14 5.85 5.78 -1.13
N THR A 15 5.27 6.77 -1.81
CA THR A 15 3.81 6.81 -2.04
C THR A 15 3.41 5.75 -3.05
N VAL A 16 2.34 5.02 -2.75
CA VAL A 16 1.79 3.95 -3.59
C VAL A 16 0.28 4.11 -3.73
N GLU A 17 -0.25 3.71 -4.88
CA GLU A 17 -1.67 3.43 -5.09
C GLU A 17 -1.87 1.91 -5.07
N VAL A 18 -2.77 1.43 -4.21
CA VAL A 18 -3.13 0.02 -4.07
C VAL A 18 -4.54 -0.17 -4.60
N LEU A 19 -4.65 -0.95 -5.68
CA LEU A 19 -5.93 -1.32 -6.28
C LEU A 19 -6.43 -2.63 -5.66
N VAL A 20 -7.65 -2.58 -5.13
CA VAL A 20 -8.41 -3.75 -4.64
C VAL A 20 -9.77 -3.80 -5.36
N PRO A 21 -10.58 -4.86 -5.21
CA PRO A 21 -11.92 -4.87 -5.77
C PRO A 21 -12.74 -3.65 -5.33
N ASN A 22 -13.20 -2.87 -6.32
CA ASN A 22 -14.07 -1.71 -6.15
C ASN A 22 -13.48 -0.51 -5.38
N ALA A 23 -12.17 -0.50 -5.08
CA ALA A 23 -11.55 0.63 -4.38
C ALA A 23 -10.07 0.80 -4.75
N VAL A 24 -9.58 2.03 -4.61
CA VAL A 24 -8.17 2.39 -4.70
C VAL A 24 -7.80 3.13 -3.41
N PHE A 25 -6.69 2.75 -2.82
CA PHE A 25 -6.13 3.44 -1.66
C PHE A 25 -4.78 4.06 -2.03
N GLU A 26 -4.55 5.31 -1.65
CA GLU A 26 -3.27 5.98 -1.85
C GLU A 26 -2.63 6.31 -0.50
N GLY A 27 -1.35 6.02 -0.35
CA GLY A 27 -0.62 6.35 0.86
C GLY A 27 0.85 6.01 0.80
N THR A 28 1.57 6.34 1.86
CA THR A 28 2.98 5.97 2.01
C THR A 28 3.08 4.49 2.40
N LEU A 29 3.83 3.69 1.65
CA LEU A 29 4.10 2.30 1.99
C LEU A 29 4.94 2.21 3.25
N GLN A 30 4.39 1.64 4.33
CA GLN A 30 5.06 1.53 5.62
C GLN A 30 5.75 0.18 5.79
N SER A 31 5.09 -0.91 5.39
CA SER A 31 5.67 -2.24 5.44
C SER A 31 4.93 -3.21 4.53
N VAL A 32 5.61 -4.29 4.18
CA VAL A 32 5.03 -5.45 3.48
C VAL A 32 5.35 -6.69 4.29
N THR A 33 4.32 -7.46 4.62
CA THR A 33 4.44 -8.73 5.34
C THR A 33 4.01 -9.89 4.43
N SER A 34 3.95 -11.11 4.96
CA SER A 34 3.39 -12.24 4.22
C SER A 34 1.87 -12.13 3.99
N ALA A 35 1.15 -11.37 4.84
CA ALA A 35 -0.31 -11.30 4.81
C ALA A 35 -0.86 -9.92 4.41
N PHE A 36 -0.12 -8.84 4.67
CA PHE A 36 -0.60 -7.47 4.51
C PHE A 36 0.41 -6.56 3.82
N VAL A 37 -0.11 -5.62 3.05
CA VAL A 37 0.55 -4.37 2.67
C VAL A 37 0.01 -3.28 3.59
N VAL A 38 0.91 -2.60 4.30
CA VAL A 38 0.55 -1.54 5.23
C VAL A 38 0.88 -0.19 4.61
N ILE A 39 -0.13 0.66 4.45
CA ILE A 39 0.05 2.03 3.98
C ILE A 39 -0.43 3.03 5.03
N GLN A 40 0.16 4.21 5.02
CA GLN A 40 -0.31 5.38 5.76
C GLN A 40 -0.93 6.35 4.77
N GLU A 41 -2.26 6.53 4.83
CA GLU A 41 -2.94 7.53 4.00
C GLU A 41 -2.43 8.93 4.34
N ASN A 42 -2.41 9.80 3.33
CA ASN A 42 -2.10 11.19 3.52
C ASN A 42 -3.23 11.88 4.30
N PRO A 43 -2.91 12.80 5.23
CA PRO A 43 -3.94 13.62 5.87
C PRO A 43 -4.69 14.46 4.84
N THR A 44 -5.99 14.65 5.08
CA THR A 44 -6.86 15.46 4.23
C THR A 44 -7.25 16.75 4.96
N THR A 45 -7.90 17.67 4.27
CA THR A 45 -8.49 18.88 4.89
C THR A 45 -9.51 18.54 5.99
N TYR A 46 -10.06 17.32 6.00
CA TYR A 46 -11.11 16.89 6.92
C TYR A 46 -10.61 16.00 8.06
N GLY A 47 -9.31 15.67 8.11
CA GLY A 47 -8.78 14.87 9.22
C GLY A 47 -7.42 14.21 8.93
N PRO A 48 -6.83 13.58 9.96
CA PRO A 48 -5.61 12.79 9.79
C PRO A 48 -5.84 11.60 8.86
N GLY A 49 -4.81 11.18 8.15
CA GLY A 49 -4.86 9.95 7.35
C GLY A 49 -4.79 8.72 8.26
N ASN A 50 -5.39 7.61 7.82
CA ASN A 50 -5.39 6.37 8.59
C ASN A 50 -4.23 5.45 8.17
N THR A 51 -3.81 4.60 9.10
CA THR A 51 -3.00 3.43 8.75
C THR A 51 -3.93 2.32 8.26
N LEU A 52 -3.71 1.84 7.04
CA LEU A 52 -4.50 0.77 6.43
C LEU A 52 -3.67 -0.50 6.31
N ASN A 53 -4.23 -1.62 6.80
CA ASN A 53 -3.70 -2.96 6.61
C ASN A 53 -4.48 -3.65 5.49
N ILE A 54 -3.91 -3.70 4.28
CA ILE A 54 -4.57 -4.24 3.09
C ILE A 54 -4.15 -5.70 2.92
N PRO A 55 -5.07 -6.68 2.94
CA PRO A 55 -4.75 -8.08 2.73
C PRO A 55 -4.10 -8.29 1.36
N ILE A 56 -2.94 -8.95 1.29
CA ILE A 56 -2.26 -9.22 0.02
C ILE A 56 -3.15 -10.00 -0.95
N SER A 57 -3.98 -10.91 -0.43
CA SER A 57 -4.91 -11.72 -1.23
C SER A 57 -5.99 -10.90 -1.94
N SER A 58 -6.27 -9.67 -1.50
CA SER A 58 -7.23 -8.78 -2.16
C SER A 58 -6.60 -7.77 -3.11
N ILE A 59 -5.27 -7.73 -3.21
CA ILE A 59 -4.57 -6.75 -4.05
C ILE A 59 -4.58 -7.23 -5.50
N ILE A 60 -5.13 -6.38 -6.38
CA ILE A 60 -5.12 -6.60 -7.84
C ILE A 60 -3.81 -6.08 -8.42
N ALA A 61 -3.40 -4.88 -8.02
CA ALA A 61 -2.18 -4.24 -8.48
C ALA A 61 -1.71 -3.20 -7.46
N VAL A 62 -0.41 -2.89 -7.51
CA VAL A 62 0.18 -1.75 -6.79
C VAL A 62 0.97 -0.91 -7.78
N ARG A 63 0.72 0.40 -7.77
CA ARG A 63 1.48 1.37 -8.54
C ARG A 63 2.32 2.21 -7.58
N VAL A 64 3.63 2.23 -7.80
CA VAL A 64 4.53 3.13 -7.06
C VAL A 64 4.51 4.49 -7.74
N LEU A 65 4.23 5.53 -6.96
CA LEU A 65 4.22 6.91 -7.45
C LEU A 65 5.64 7.50 -7.36
N VAL A 66 6.00 8.26 -8.41
CA VAL A 66 7.34 8.84 -8.58
C VAL A 66 7.46 10.19 -7.91
#